data_AF-A0A537PBL9-F1
#
_entry.id   AF-A0A537PBL9-F1
#
_cell.length_a   1.000
_cell.length_b   1.000
_cell.length_c   1.000
_cell.angle_alpha   90.00
_cell.angle_beta   90.00
_cell.angle_gamma   90.00
#
_symmetry.space_group_name_H-M   'P 1'
#
loop_
_entity.id
_entity.type
_entity.pdbx_description
1 polymer ?
#
loop_
_entity_poly.entity_id
_entity_poly.type
_entity_poly.pdbx_seq_one_letter_code
_entity_poly.pdbx_strand_id
1 'polypeptide(L)'
;MSRIDQQALKTELAKRGFESMSIKRELPGGRIEIEANKLHPVPVEAGESIYAPVPVSLSVALDPRGRIKSIDGDTPDPAAIADAARYIKTLRESRQLAAPGEQESTPGFTHRIERDEQGRQVLRRKRFSTGRA
;
A
#
# COMPACT_ATOMS: atom_id res chain seq x y z
N MET A 1 18.69 -25.54 5.59
CA MET A 1 18.03 -24.37 4.98
C MET A 1 16.96 -23.89 5.94
N SER A 2 17.18 -22.76 6.62
CA SER A 2 16.22 -22.22 7.58
C SER A 2 14.97 -21.80 6.83
N ARG A 3 13.82 -22.41 7.13
CA ARG A 3 12.52 -21.93 6.67
C ARG A 3 12.34 -20.53 7.26
N ILE A 4 12.40 -19.51 6.41
CA ILE A 4 12.05 -18.15 6.84
C ILE A 4 10.59 -18.18 7.26
N ASP A 5 10.32 -17.73 8.48
CA ASP A 5 8.96 -17.60 8.98
C ASP A 5 8.31 -16.38 8.30
N GLN A 6 7.80 -16.60 7.09
CA GLN A 6 7.20 -15.56 6.26
C GLN A 6 6.05 -14.85 6.98
N GLN A 7 5.38 -15.53 7.90
CA GLN A 7 4.29 -14.97 8.68
C GLN A 7 4.80 -14.01 9.77
N ALA A 8 5.87 -14.37 10.49
CA ALA A 8 6.53 -13.47 11.43
C ALA A 8 7.10 -12.23 10.73
N LEU A 9 7.73 -12.41 9.56
CA LEU A 9 8.24 -11.32 8.73
C LEU A 9 7.12 -10.35 8.30
N LYS A 10 6.01 -10.89 7.77
CA LYS A 10 4.85 -10.07 7.39
C LYS A 10 4.25 -9.34 8.58
N THR A 11 4.22 -9.96 9.76
CA THR A 11 3.72 -9.33 10.99
C THR A 11 4.58 -8.14 11.42
N GLU A 12 5.91 -8.29 11.39
CA GLU A 12 6.82 -7.19 11.71
C GLU A 12 6.76 -6.05 10.69
N LEU A 13 6.60 -6.36 9.40
CA LEU A 13 6.40 -5.36 8.36
C LEU A 13 5.04 -4.64 8.51
N ALA A 14 3.99 -5.36 8.93
CA ALA A 14 2.67 -4.77 9.16
C ALA A 14 2.73 -3.73 10.30
N LYS A 15 3.46 -4.02 11.38
CA LYS A 15 3.70 -3.06 12.48
C LYS A 15 4.40 -1.78 12.03
N ARG A 16 5.14 -1.83 10.93
CA ARG A 16 5.83 -0.67 10.32
C ARG A 16 4.96 0.09 9.30
N GLY A 17 3.69 -0.31 9.13
CA GLY A 17 2.73 0.37 8.26
C GLY A 17 2.78 -0.09 6.80
N PHE A 18 3.41 -1.22 6.50
CA PHE A 18 3.34 -1.85 5.19
C PHE A 18 2.08 -2.73 5.08
N GLU A 19 1.43 -2.69 3.91
CA GLU A 19 0.24 -3.48 3.58
C GLU A 19 0.51 -4.29 2.29
N SER A 20 -0.33 -5.30 2.01
CA SER A 20 -0.29 -6.06 0.73
C SER A 20 1.08 -6.65 0.35
N MET A 21 1.82 -7.17 1.33
CA MET A 21 3.18 -7.67 1.14
C MET A 21 3.23 -8.96 0.32
N SER A 22 4.04 -8.95 -0.74
CA SER A 22 4.32 -10.07 -1.62
C SER A 22 5.83 -10.29 -1.71
N ILE A 23 6.29 -11.46 -1.31
CA ILE A 23 7.71 -11.83 -1.43
C ILE A 23 7.99 -12.12 -2.90
N LYS A 24 8.90 -11.35 -3.51
CA LYS A 24 9.29 -11.52 -4.91
C LYS A 24 10.28 -12.64 -5.07
N ARG A 25 11.35 -12.60 -4.28
CA ARG A 25 12.40 -13.59 -4.29
C ARG A 25 13.24 -13.51 -3.02
N GLU A 26 13.83 -14.64 -2.68
CA GLU A 26 14.83 -14.76 -1.64
C GLU A 26 16.21 -14.72 -2.30
N LEU A 27 17.07 -13.82 -1.85
CA LEU A 27 18.41 -13.61 -2.35
C LEU A 27 19.45 -14.34 -1.47
N PRO A 28 20.62 -14.69 -2.04
CA PRO A 28 21.73 -15.23 -1.27
C PRO A 28 22.12 -14.32 -0.10
N GLY A 29 22.58 -14.92 1.00
CA GLY A 29 23.01 -14.18 2.19
C GLY A 29 21.87 -13.72 3.12
N GLY A 30 20.68 -14.34 3.02
CA GLY A 30 19.56 -14.07 3.91
C GLY A 30 18.83 -12.76 3.59
N ARG A 31 18.92 -12.28 2.34
CA ARG A 31 18.19 -11.10 1.88
C ARG A 31 16.88 -11.53 1.21
N ILE A 32 15.84 -10.72 1.34
CA ILE A 32 14.52 -10.99 0.76
C ILE A 32 14.04 -9.73 0.08
N GLU A 33 13.65 -9.84 -1.18
CA GLU A 33 12.95 -8.77 -1.89
C GLU A 33 11.44 -8.95 -1.72
N ILE A 34 10.79 -7.90 -1.24
CA ILE A 34 9.38 -7.88 -0.91
C ILE A 34 8.77 -6.65 -1.56
N GLU A 35 7.76 -6.83 -2.39
CA GLU A 35 6.89 -5.72 -2.76
C GLU A 35 5.83 -5.54 -1.69
N ALA A 36 5.65 -4.33 -1.22
CA ALA A 36 4.57 -3.97 -0.31
C ALA A 36 3.94 -2.65 -0.78
N ASN A 37 2.77 -2.33 -0.22
CA ASN A 37 2.19 -1.01 -0.37
C ASN A 37 2.37 -0.26 0.95
N LYS A 38 2.79 1.00 0.88
CA LYS A 38 2.84 1.89 2.04
C LYS A 38 1.84 3.00 1.82
N LEU A 39 1.02 3.28 2.83
CA LEU A 39 0.15 4.46 2.80
C LEU A 39 1.03 5.69 2.87
N HIS A 40 1.15 6.39 1.75
CA HIS A 40 1.94 7.61 1.65
C HIS A 40 1.04 8.79 1.33
N PRO A 41 1.24 9.96 1.95
CA PRO A 41 0.55 11.17 1.53
C PRO A 41 0.94 11.49 0.10
N VAL A 42 -0.05 11.51 -0.79
CA VAL A 42 0.10 11.91 -2.18
C VAL A 42 -0.53 13.30 -2.31
N PRO A 43 0.26 14.33 -2.67
CA PRO A 43 -0.29 15.65 -2.89
C PRO A 43 -1.20 15.62 -4.11
N VAL A 44 -2.41 16.13 -3.97
CA VAL A 44 -3.38 16.26 -5.06
C VAL A 44 -3.73 17.73 -5.29
N GLU A 45 -4.41 18.01 -6.40
CA GLU A 45 -4.84 19.37 -6.73
C GLU A 45 -5.72 19.97 -5.61
N ALA A 46 -5.63 21.29 -5.41
CA ALA A 46 -6.24 22.06 -4.32
C ALA A 46 -5.55 21.98 -2.93
N GLY A 47 -4.29 21.52 -2.86
CA GLY A 47 -3.53 21.51 -1.60
C GLY A 47 -3.94 20.43 -0.62
N GLU A 48 -4.81 19.52 -1.05
CA GLU A 48 -5.19 18.34 -0.29
C GLU A 48 -4.11 17.24 -0.42
N SER A 49 -3.96 16.41 0.60
CA SER A 49 -3.11 15.22 0.56
C SER A 49 -3.96 13.99 0.83
N ILE A 50 -4.01 13.09 -0.15
CA ILE A 50 -4.72 11.83 -0.02
C ILE A 50 -3.68 10.74 0.20
N TYR A 51 -3.86 9.98 1.28
CA TYR A 51 -3.04 8.81 1.57
C TYR A 51 -3.43 7.70 0.61
N ALA A 52 -2.53 7.37 -0.32
CA ALA A 52 -2.75 6.27 -1.24
C ALA A 52 -1.77 5.13 -0.95
N PRO A 53 -2.17 3.87 -1.23
CA PRO A 53 -1.25 2.76 -1.20
C PRO A 53 -0.25 2.92 -2.35
N VAL A 54 0.97 3.37 -2.04
CA VAL A 54 2.05 3.48 -3.01
C VAL A 54 2.90 2.21 -2.94
N PRO A 55 3.15 1.53 -4.08
CA PRO A 55 4.00 0.36 -4.10
C PRO A 55 5.44 0.74 -3.73
N VAL A 56 6.04 -0.05 -2.86
CA VAL A 56 7.42 0.07 -2.38
C VAL A 56 8.11 -1.29 -2.49
N SER A 57 9.35 -1.26 -2.97
CA SER A 57 10.21 -2.44 -3.04
C SER A 57 11.12 -2.46 -1.83
N LEU A 58 10.86 -3.38 -0.91
CA LEU A 58 11.61 -3.57 0.31
C LEU A 58 12.68 -4.64 0.11
N SER A 59 13.91 -4.31 0.48
CA SER A 59 14.98 -5.27 0.64
C SER A 59 15.18 -5.55 2.13
N VAL A 60 14.77 -6.73 2.59
CA VAL A 60 14.88 -7.14 3.99
C VAL A 60 16.09 -8.03 4.15
N ALA A 61 17.06 -7.60 4.95
CA ALA A 61 18.16 -8.46 5.39
C ALA A 61 17.77 -9.18 6.69
N LEU A 62 17.95 -10.50 6.72
CA LEU A 62 17.73 -11.32 7.90
C LEU A 62 19.05 -11.70 8.57
N ASP A 63 19.03 -11.77 9.90
CA ASP A 63 20.11 -12.34 10.70
C ASP A 63 20.10 -13.89 10.64
N PRO A 64 21.18 -14.56 11.08
CA PRO A 64 21.26 -16.03 11.13
C PRO A 64 20.15 -16.70 11.97
N ARG A 65 19.49 -15.92 12.83
CA ARG A 65 18.33 -16.34 13.66
C ARG A 65 16.98 -16.15 12.96
N GLY A 66 16.95 -15.72 11.70
CA GLY A 66 15.73 -15.45 10.94
C GLY A 66 14.98 -14.18 11.35
N ARG A 67 15.65 -13.25 12.05
CA ARG A 67 15.07 -11.96 12.46
C ARG A 67 15.44 -10.86 11.47
N ILE A 68 14.60 -9.84 11.36
CA ILE A 68 14.90 -8.66 10.54
C ILE A 68 16.11 -7.94 11.12
N LYS A 69 17.19 -7.91 10.34
CA LYS A 69 18.41 -7.15 10.63
C LYS A 69 18.30 -5.72 10.12
N SER A 70 17.82 -5.57 8.89
CA SER A 70 17.74 -4.28 8.19
C SER A 70 16.62 -4.33 7.14
N ILE A 71 16.03 -3.17 6.87
CA ILE A 71 15.03 -2.98 5.82
C ILE A 71 15.46 -1.76 5.03
N ASP A 72 15.69 -1.95 3.74
CA ASP A 72 15.97 -0.90 2.78
C ASP A 72 14.76 -0.70 1.86
N GLY A 73 14.57 0.52 1.34
CA GLY A 73 13.49 0.84 0.39
C GLY A 73 12.15 1.20 1.05
N ASP A 74 12.15 1.69 2.30
CA ASP A 74 10.92 2.04 3.02
C ASP A 74 10.21 3.30 2.46
N THR A 75 10.94 4.10 1.68
CA THR A 75 10.47 5.34 1.08
C THR A 75 10.05 5.08 -0.36
N PRO A 76 8.79 5.35 -0.74
CA PRO A 76 8.35 5.19 -2.11
C PRO A 76 9.12 6.12 -3.05
N ASP A 77 9.39 5.60 -4.25
CA ASP A 77 10.07 6.35 -5.30
C ASP A 77 9.24 7.58 -5.70
N PRO A 78 9.86 8.75 -5.95
CA PRO A 78 9.12 9.93 -6.40
C PRO A 78 8.31 9.68 -7.69
N ALA A 79 8.77 8.78 -8.57
CA ALA A 79 8.00 8.39 -9.74
C ALA A 79 6.73 7.62 -9.36
N ALA A 80 6.78 6.75 -8.35
CA ALA A 80 5.62 6.02 -7.84
C ALA A 80 4.62 6.96 -7.14
N ILE A 81 5.11 7.99 -6.44
CA ILE A 81 4.26 9.04 -5.84
C ILE A 81 3.56 9.85 -6.96
N ALA A 82 4.30 10.23 -8.00
CA ALA A 82 3.74 10.96 -9.15
C ALA A 82 2.71 10.11 -9.92
N ASP A 83 2.97 8.80 -10.07
CA ASP A 83 2.03 7.88 -10.70
C ASP A 83 0.76 7.72 -9.86
N ALA A 84 0.88 7.60 -8.54
CA ALA A 84 -0.26 7.59 -7.63
C ALA A 84 -1.07 8.90 -7.71
N ALA A 85 -0.40 10.06 -7.81
CA ALA A 85 -1.08 11.34 -7.99
C ALA A 85 -1.85 11.40 -9.31
N ARG A 86 -1.23 10.94 -10.40
CA ARG A 86 -1.88 10.83 -11.72
C ARG A 86 -3.04 9.85 -11.72
N TYR A 87 -2.90 8.74 -10.99
CA TYR A 87 -3.95 7.75 -10.83
C TYR A 87 -5.16 8.35 -10.11
N ILE A 88 -4.96 9.05 -8.99
CA ILE A 88 -6.05 9.75 -8.28
C ILE A 88 -6.71 10.80 -9.17
N LYS A 89 -5.91 11.58 -9.93
CA LYS A 89 -6.43 12.55 -10.89
C LYS A 89 -7.31 11.88 -11.94
N THR A 90 -6.83 10.78 -12.54
CA THR A 90 -7.59 10.00 -13.52
C THR A 90 -8.89 9.46 -12.94
N LEU A 91 -8.88 8.98 -11.69
CA LEU A 91 -10.08 8.50 -11.00
C LEU A 91 -11.10 9.62 -10.74
N ARG A 92 -10.64 10.84 -10.41
CA ARG A 92 -11.50 12.03 -10.30
C ARG A 92 -12.09 12.41 -11.65
N GLU A 93 -11.25 12.52 -12.68
CA GLU A 93 -11.67 12.88 -14.04
C GLU A 93 -12.67 11.85 -14.63
N SER A 94 -12.45 10.57 -14.35
CA SER A 94 -13.31 9.47 -14.81
C SER A 94 -14.58 9.29 -13.97
N ARG A 95 -14.81 10.12 -12.94
CA ARG A 95 -15.90 9.95 -11.94
C ARG A 95 -15.93 8.55 -11.32
N GLN A 96 -14.76 7.95 -11.14
CA GLN A 96 -14.57 6.64 -10.51
C GLN A 96 -14.17 6.74 -9.03
N LEU A 97 -13.98 7.97 -8.53
CA LEU A 97 -13.67 8.27 -7.13
C LEU A 97 -14.89 8.88 -6.42
N ALA A 98 -15.42 8.17 -5.42
CA ALA A 98 -16.46 8.70 -4.53
C ALA A 98 -15.84 9.60 -3.44
N ALA A 99 -16.44 10.75 -3.18
CA ALA A 99 -16.05 11.66 -2.11
C ALA A 99 -16.43 11.09 -0.73
N PRO A 100 -15.76 11.53 0.35
CA PRO A 100 -16.11 11.08 1.71
C PRO A 100 -17.56 11.46 2.05
N GLY A 101 -18.42 10.45 2.22
CA GLY A 101 -19.83 10.61 2.55
C GLY A 101 -20.81 10.39 1.38
N GLU A 102 -20.33 10.17 0.15
CA GLU A 102 -21.21 9.75 -0.96
C GLU A 102 -21.66 8.29 -0.79
N GLN A 103 -22.97 8.05 -0.94
CA GLN A 103 -23.59 6.73 -0.76
C GLN A 103 -23.14 5.71 -1.82
N GLU A 104 -22.97 4.48 -1.34
CA GLU A 104 -22.33 3.29 -1.92
C GLU A 104 -22.88 2.78 -3.28
N SER A 105 -23.96 3.38 -3.76
CA SER A 105 -24.89 2.74 -4.71
C SER A 105 -24.86 3.32 -6.14
N THR A 106 -23.98 4.27 -6.45
CA THR A 106 -23.88 4.73 -7.84
C THR A 106 -23.02 3.76 -8.66
N PRO A 107 -23.58 3.08 -9.68
CA PRO A 107 -22.81 2.24 -10.58
C PRO A 107 -21.75 3.09 -11.30
N GLY A 108 -20.47 2.76 -11.12
CA GLY A 108 -19.34 3.46 -11.74
C GLY A 108 -18.17 3.77 -10.80
N PHE A 109 -18.40 3.89 -9.50
CA PHE A 109 -17.33 4.14 -8.53
C PHE A 109 -16.53 2.87 -8.19
N THR A 110 -15.24 2.88 -8.53
CA THR A 110 -14.30 1.78 -8.24
C THR A 110 -13.40 2.09 -7.03
N HIS A 111 -13.29 3.36 -6.64
CA HIS A 111 -12.45 3.82 -5.53
C HIS A 111 -13.23 4.81 -4.65
N ARG A 112 -12.90 4.85 -3.36
CA ARG A 112 -13.47 5.77 -2.38
C ARG A 112 -12.38 6.42 -1.54
N ILE A 113 -12.63 7.65 -1.11
CA ILE A 113 -11.84 8.28 -0.05
C ILE A 113 -12.53 8.01 1.28
N GLU A 114 -11.88 7.25 2.14
CA GLU A 114 -12.30 7.05 3.53
C GLU A 114 -11.50 7.94 4.47
N ARG A 115 -12.08 8.32 5.61
CA ARG A 115 -11.30 8.92 6.69
C ARG A 115 -10.90 7.80 7.65
N ASP A 116 -9.61 7.62 7.83
CA ASP A 116 -9.05 6.70 8.82
C ASP A 116 -9.33 7.20 10.26
N GLU A 117 -9.09 6.38 11.28
CA GLU A 117 -9.23 6.75 12.70
C GLU A 117 -8.38 7.99 13.07
N GLN A 118 -7.33 8.25 12.30
CA GLN A 118 -6.46 9.42 12.43
C GLN A 118 -6.99 10.66 11.69
N GLY A 119 -8.20 10.62 11.13
CA GLY A 119 -8.80 11.70 10.33
C GLY A 119 -8.16 11.89 8.95
N ARG A 120 -7.30 10.97 8.52
CA ARG A 120 -6.56 11.04 7.25
C ARG A 120 -7.43 10.56 6.10
N GLN A 121 -7.45 11.29 4.99
CA GLN A 121 -8.12 10.87 3.77
C GLN A 121 -7.33 9.72 3.12
N VAL A 122 -7.84 8.49 3.16
CA VAL A 122 -7.21 7.29 2.59
C VAL A 122 -7.96 6.83 1.35
N LEU A 123 -7.25 6.70 0.23
CA LEU A 123 -7.77 6.07 -0.98
C LEU A 123 -7.91 4.56 -0.73
N ARG A 124 -9.14 4.07 -0.64
CA ARG A 124 -9.44 2.65 -0.59
C ARG A 124 -10.16 2.27 -1.88
N ARG A 125 -9.66 1.23 -2.55
CA ARG A 125 -10.36 0.63 -3.70
C ARG A 125 -11.59 -0.09 -3.17
N LYS A 126 -12.75 0.10 -3.82
CA LYS A 126 -13.95 -0.68 -3.56
C LYS A 126 -13.58 -2.13 -3.88
N ARG A 127 -13.40 -2.93 -2.82
CA ARG A 127 -13.38 -4.38 -2.98
C ARG A 127 -14.78 -4.73 -3.42
N PHE A 128 -14.94 -5.17 -4.66
CA PHE A 128 -16.08 -6.00 -5.00
C PHE A 128 -15.97 -7.19 -4.04
N SER A 129 -16.73 -7.16 -2.95
CA SER A 129 -17.06 -8.38 -2.26
C SER A 129 -17.73 -9.23 -3.31
N THR A 130 -16.99 -10.19 -3.86
CA THR A 130 -17.59 -11.36 -4.50
C THR A 130 -18.30 -12.13 -3.38
N GLY A 131 -19.39 -11.55 -2.86
CA GLY A 131 -20.37 -12.20 -2.05
C GLY A 131 -21.16 -13.09 -2.99
N ARG A 132 -20.58 -14.23 -3.34
CA ARG A 132 -21.33 -15.37 -3.82
C ARG A 132 -21.81 -16.08 -2.56
N ALA A 133 -23.07 -15.86 -2.20
CA ALA A 133 -23.88 -16.78 -1.42
C ALA A 133 -25.30 -16.70 -2.00
#